data_AF-A0A2V2MXY7-F1
#
_entry.id   AF-A0A2V2MXY7-F1
#
_cell.length_a   1.000
_cell.length_b   1.000
_cell.length_c   1.000
_cell.angle_alpha   90.00
_cell.angle_beta   90.00
_cell.angle_gamma   90.00
#
_symmetry.space_group_name_H-M   'P 1'
#
loop_
_entity.id
_entity.type
_entity.pdbx_description
1 polymer ?
#
loop_
_entity_poly.entity_id
_entity_poly.type
_entity_poly.pdbx_seq_one_letter_code
_entity_poly.pdbx_strand_id
1 'polypeptide(L)'
;MTNRPDPEEPSFGGPTKWKDLEMRKSNHRTLIRVLVLIIVVAGIAGAAVLTMQIIPDQQATQDTPFPYTTTYQASLPDSERVHVGSLDILAMQTGDRIALKIGNHREEMEMNETRQISPRIFSLRIFGTPVFDTGYQVNVTWTGVQKDRDTFKIVLRTNRQVPEWLMNRIIPGTIEAKPA
;
A
#
# COMPACT_ATOMS: atom_id res chain seq x y z
N MET A 1 -16.26 -35.97 -90.58
CA MET A 1 -16.96 -37.10 -89.92
C MET A 1 -15.92 -37.81 -89.06
N THR A 2 -16.00 -37.99 -87.75
CA THR A 2 -17.02 -37.67 -86.74
C THR A 2 -16.33 -37.80 -85.37
N ASN A 3 -16.56 -36.85 -84.48
CA ASN A 3 -16.22 -36.89 -83.06
C ASN A 3 -16.72 -38.20 -82.41
N ARG A 4 -15.92 -38.82 -81.54
CA ARG A 4 -16.44 -39.69 -80.49
C ARG A 4 -15.72 -39.34 -79.16
N PRO A 5 -16.47 -39.04 -78.09
CA PRO A 5 -15.93 -38.44 -76.87
C PRO A 5 -15.32 -39.51 -75.96
N ASP A 6 -14.24 -39.15 -75.26
CA ASP A 6 -13.77 -39.92 -74.11
C ASP A 6 -14.63 -39.61 -72.87
N PRO A 7 -14.97 -40.62 -72.05
CA PRO A 7 -15.89 -40.49 -70.92
C PRO A 7 -15.22 -39.80 -69.72
N GLU A 8 -16.00 -38.94 -69.06
CA GLU A 8 -15.66 -38.32 -67.77
C GLU A 8 -15.47 -39.37 -66.68
N GLU A 9 -14.31 -39.37 -66.01
CA GLU A 9 -14.18 -39.93 -64.65
C GLU A 9 -14.19 -38.79 -63.62
N PRO A 10 -15.03 -38.88 -62.56
CA PRO A 10 -15.16 -37.85 -61.55
C PRO A 10 -14.06 -38.00 -60.49
N SER A 11 -13.08 -37.09 -60.49
CA SER A 11 -12.14 -36.99 -59.37
C SER A 11 -12.73 -36.10 -58.26
N PHE A 12 -13.35 -36.77 -57.29
CA PHE A 12 -13.68 -36.23 -55.97
C PHE A 12 -12.42 -35.70 -55.28
N GLY A 13 -12.31 -34.38 -55.14
CA GLY A 13 -11.26 -33.73 -54.36
C GLY A 13 -11.81 -32.60 -53.50
N GLY A 14 -12.53 -32.95 -52.44
CA GLY A 14 -12.93 -32.03 -51.37
C GLY A 14 -11.71 -31.40 -50.65
N PRO A 15 -11.95 -30.41 -49.78
CA PRO A 15 -11.08 -29.26 -49.57
C PRO A 15 -9.77 -29.62 -48.88
N THR A 16 -8.62 -29.27 -49.47
CA THR A 16 -7.35 -29.23 -48.72
C THR A 16 -7.27 -27.96 -47.87
N LYS A 17 -8.19 -27.86 -46.90
CA LYS A 17 -8.16 -26.96 -45.74
C LYS A 17 -7.17 -27.49 -44.70
N TRP A 18 -5.97 -27.88 -45.15
CA TRP A 18 -4.93 -28.49 -44.31
C TRP A 18 -3.58 -27.78 -44.42
N LYS A 19 -3.46 -26.73 -45.25
CA LYS A 19 -2.23 -25.95 -45.37
C LYS A 19 -2.13 -24.74 -44.43
N ASP A 20 -3.23 -24.34 -43.79
CA ASP A 20 -3.23 -23.21 -42.85
C ASP A 20 -3.28 -23.64 -41.38
N LEU A 21 -2.74 -24.81 -41.08
CA LEU A 21 -2.20 -25.10 -39.74
C LEU A 21 -0.68 -24.99 -39.83
N GLU A 22 -0.19 -23.83 -40.28
CA GLU A 22 1.06 -23.34 -39.73
C GLU A 22 0.83 -23.22 -38.22
N MET A 23 1.09 -24.32 -37.51
CA MET A 23 1.37 -24.29 -36.09
C MET A 23 2.52 -23.32 -35.94
N ARG A 24 2.17 -22.06 -35.71
CA ARG A 24 3.04 -20.96 -35.33
C ARG A 24 4.01 -21.57 -34.34
N LYS A 25 5.23 -21.85 -34.80
CA LYS A 25 6.29 -22.50 -34.03
C LYS A 25 6.57 -21.55 -32.89
N SER A 26 5.79 -21.71 -31.83
CA SER A 26 5.84 -20.86 -30.66
C SER A 26 7.26 -21.04 -30.17
N ASN A 27 8.03 -19.96 -30.19
CA ASN A 27 9.42 -19.98 -29.79
C ASN A 27 9.44 -20.34 -28.30
N HIS A 28 9.42 -21.63 -28.01
CA HIS A 28 9.26 -22.19 -26.67
C HIS A 28 10.38 -21.68 -25.75
N ARG A 29 11.56 -21.46 -26.33
CA ARG A 29 12.70 -20.79 -25.68
C ARG A 29 12.39 -19.35 -25.28
N THR A 30 11.67 -18.59 -26.09
CA THR A 30 11.26 -17.21 -25.78
C THR A 30 10.16 -17.19 -24.71
N LEU A 31 9.19 -18.12 -24.77
CA LEU A 31 8.18 -18.27 -23.72
C LEU A 31 8.80 -18.66 -22.37
N ILE A 32 9.74 -19.62 -22.36
CA ILE A 32 10.46 -20.00 -21.14
C ILE A 32 11.24 -18.81 -20.59
N ARG A 33 11.93 -18.02 -21.44
CA ARG A 33 12.67 -16.82 -20.99
C ARG A 33 11.74 -15.78 -20.37
N VAL A 34 10.59 -15.54 -20.97
CA VAL A 34 9.58 -14.62 -20.43
C VAL A 34 9.03 -15.15 -19.11
N LEU A 35 8.74 -16.45 -19.01
CA LEU A 35 8.25 -17.05 -17.77
C LEU A 35 9.29 -16.98 -16.65
N VAL A 36 10.56 -17.30 -16.93
CA VAL A 36 11.66 -17.17 -15.97
C VAL A 36 11.82 -15.72 -15.53
N LEU A 37 11.74 -14.75 -16.45
CA LEU A 37 11.79 -13.33 -16.12
C LEU A 37 10.64 -12.94 -15.18
N ILE A 38 9.41 -13.39 -15.45
CA ILE A 38 8.25 -13.12 -14.59
C ILE A 38 8.46 -13.70 -13.20
N ILE A 39 8.95 -14.94 -13.09
CA ILE A 39 9.23 -15.59 -11.80
C ILE A 39 10.32 -14.83 -11.04
N VAL A 40 11.38 -14.40 -11.73
CA VAL A 40 12.46 -13.60 -11.10
C VAL A 40 11.93 -12.26 -10.62
N VAL A 41 11.14 -11.54 -11.44
CA VAL A 41 10.53 -10.27 -11.06
C VAL A 41 9.56 -10.45 -9.89
N ALA A 42 8.72 -11.49 -9.92
CA ALA A 42 7.81 -11.82 -8.82
C ALA A 42 8.59 -12.19 -7.54
N GLY A 43 9.69 -12.92 -7.67
CA GLY A 43 10.58 -13.26 -6.55
C GLY A 43 11.22 -12.02 -5.92
N ILE A 44 11.73 -11.10 -6.74
CA ILE A 44 12.29 -9.81 -6.28
C ILE A 44 11.21 -8.97 -5.59
N ALA A 45 10.02 -8.87 -6.20
CA ALA A 45 8.89 -8.14 -5.62
C ALA A 45 8.44 -8.75 -4.27
N GLY A 46 8.38 -10.08 -4.18
CA GLY A 46 8.07 -10.79 -2.94
C GLY A 46 9.11 -10.52 -1.85
N ALA A 47 10.40 -10.61 -2.19
CA ALA A 47 11.48 -10.32 -1.26
C ALA A 47 11.52 -8.83 -0.83
N ALA A 48 11.12 -7.91 -1.72
CA ALA A 48 10.99 -6.49 -1.39
C ALA A 48 9.94 -6.24 -0.30
N VAL A 49 8.79 -6.92 -0.38
CA VAL A 49 7.73 -6.83 0.64
C VAL A 49 8.19 -7.43 1.97
N LEU A 50 8.92 -8.55 1.94
CA LEU A 50 9.40 -9.22 3.15
C LEU A 50 10.50 -8.44 3.88
N THR A 51 11.30 -7.66 3.16
CA THR A 51 12.40 -6.83 3.72
C THR A 51 11.99 -5.39 3.99
N MET A 52 10.72 -5.06 3.79
CA MET A 52 10.17 -3.73 3.99
C MET A 52 10.26 -3.33 5.47
N GLN A 53 10.93 -2.22 5.76
CA GLN A 53 11.04 -1.66 7.11
C GLN A 53 10.47 -0.24 7.14
N ILE A 54 9.64 0.01 8.15
CA ILE A 54 9.06 1.32 8.42
C ILE A 54 9.76 1.86 9.68
N ILE A 55 10.50 2.96 9.50
CA ILE A 55 11.19 3.65 10.59
C ILE A 55 10.53 5.02 10.77
N PRO A 56 9.56 5.11 11.66
CA PRO A 56 8.98 6.38 12.08
C PRO A 56 9.82 6.99 13.22
N ASP A 57 9.52 8.24 13.58
CA ASP A 57 10.07 8.96 14.75
C ASP A 57 11.55 9.43 14.66
N GLN A 58 12.13 9.49 13.47
CA GLN A 58 13.39 10.21 13.27
C GLN A 58 13.18 11.71 13.49
N GLN A 59 14.10 12.42 14.15
CA GLN A 59 13.96 13.86 14.37
C GLN A 59 14.00 14.62 13.04
N ALA A 60 13.00 15.46 12.77
CA ALA A 60 13.01 16.34 11.62
C ALA A 60 13.69 17.67 11.94
N THR A 61 14.28 18.30 10.93
CA THR A 61 14.77 19.68 11.02
C THR A 61 13.58 20.65 11.10
N GLN A 62 13.61 21.58 12.07
CA GLN A 62 12.47 22.46 12.40
C GLN A 62 11.99 23.37 11.25
N ASP A 63 12.82 23.65 10.25
CA ASP A 63 12.50 24.57 9.14
C ASP A 63 11.93 23.88 7.87
N THR A 64 11.45 22.63 7.99
CA THR A 64 10.91 21.93 6.82
C THR A 64 9.43 22.31 6.60
N PRO A 65 9.01 22.81 5.43
CA PRO A 65 7.59 23.06 5.15
C PRO A 65 6.81 21.75 4.96
N PHE A 66 5.55 21.72 5.43
CA PHE A 66 4.64 20.58 5.31
C PHE A 66 3.38 20.95 4.51
N PRO A 67 3.47 21.13 3.17
CA PRO A 67 2.38 21.66 2.35
C PRO A 67 1.24 20.65 2.12
N TYR A 68 1.50 19.35 2.25
CA TYR A 68 0.49 18.32 2.03
C TYR A 68 -0.25 18.03 3.34
N THR A 69 -1.56 18.24 3.37
CA THR A 69 -2.39 17.97 4.55
C THR A 69 -3.42 16.89 4.25
N THR A 70 -3.57 15.95 5.17
CA THR A 70 -4.63 14.94 5.14
C THR A 70 -5.26 14.83 6.51
N THR A 71 -6.59 14.81 6.55
CA THR A 71 -7.35 14.67 7.79
C THR A 71 -7.93 13.27 7.87
N TYR A 72 -7.76 12.63 9.01
CA TYR A 72 -8.31 11.32 9.33
C TYR A 72 -9.14 11.40 10.58
N GLN A 73 -10.21 10.61 10.62
CA GLN A 73 -10.88 10.23 11.85
C GLN A 73 -10.40 8.82 12.20
N ALA A 74 -9.76 8.66 13.36
CA ALA A 74 -9.20 7.41 13.82
C ALA A 74 -9.89 6.97 15.12
N SER A 75 -10.30 5.71 15.19
CA SER A 75 -10.81 5.11 16.44
C SER A 75 -9.79 4.12 17.00
N LEU A 76 -9.34 4.35 18.23
CA LEU A 76 -8.40 3.50 18.95
C LEU A 76 -9.15 2.75 20.07
N PRO A 77 -8.81 1.48 20.33
CA PRO A 77 -9.33 0.77 21.50
C PRO A 77 -8.76 1.43 22.78
N ASP A 78 -9.59 1.61 23.80
CA ASP A 78 -9.12 2.13 25.09
C ASP A 78 -8.24 1.10 25.80
N SER A 79 -7.14 1.57 26.37
CA SER A 79 -6.19 0.80 27.16
C SER A 79 -5.56 -0.42 26.45
N GLU A 80 -5.68 -0.49 25.13
CA GLU A 80 -5.06 -1.53 24.30
C GLU A 80 -3.98 -0.93 23.39
N ARG A 81 -2.88 -1.67 23.26
CA ARG A 81 -1.75 -1.26 22.43
C ARG A 81 -2.01 -1.63 20.97
N VAL A 82 -1.89 -0.65 20.10
CA VAL A 82 -2.02 -0.81 18.65
C VAL A 82 -0.67 -0.57 17.98
N HIS A 83 -0.26 -1.49 17.10
CA HIS A 83 1.00 -1.40 16.37
C HIS A 83 0.81 -0.75 15.00
N VAL A 84 1.55 0.34 14.74
CA VAL A 84 1.58 1.06 13.45
C VAL A 84 3.01 1.04 12.92
N GLY A 85 3.30 0.11 11.99
CA GLY A 85 4.68 -0.15 11.59
C GLY A 85 5.51 -0.66 12.77
N SER A 86 6.50 0.12 13.21
CA SER A 86 7.31 -0.15 14.41
C SER A 86 6.94 0.73 15.62
N LEU A 87 5.88 1.54 15.52
CA LEU A 87 5.37 2.33 16.65
C LEU A 87 4.30 1.58 17.42
N ASP A 88 4.38 1.74 18.73
CA ASP A 88 3.33 1.37 19.67
C ASP A 88 2.48 2.61 19.98
N ILE A 89 1.19 2.54 19.68
CA ILE A 89 0.21 3.55 20.04
C ILE A 89 -0.67 2.99 21.17
N LEU A 90 -0.85 3.76 22.24
CA LEU A 90 -1.72 3.42 23.35
C LEU A 90 -2.51 4.66 23.75
N ALA A 91 -3.84 4.55 23.71
CA ALA A 91 -4.75 5.53 24.27
C ALA A 91 -5.24 5.00 25.62
N MET A 92 -5.24 5.85 26.65
CA MET A 92 -5.77 5.51 27.96
C MET A 92 -6.63 6.66 28.47
N GLN A 93 -7.93 6.44 28.55
CA GLN A 93 -8.83 7.42 29.14
C GLN A 93 -8.74 7.40 30.67
N THR A 94 -8.79 8.57 31.32
CA THR A 94 -8.91 8.71 32.77
C THR A 94 -9.81 9.89 33.09
N GLY A 95 -11.09 9.61 33.36
CA GLY A 95 -12.11 10.65 33.55
C GLY A 95 -12.30 11.48 32.27
N ASP A 96 -12.14 12.80 32.38
CA ASP A 96 -12.29 13.75 31.28
C ASP A 96 -10.98 14.02 30.51
N ARG A 97 -9.99 13.16 30.68
CA ARG A 97 -8.68 13.27 30.04
C ARG A 97 -8.31 11.98 29.34
N ILE A 98 -7.45 12.12 28.34
CA ILE A 98 -6.84 10.98 27.66
C ILE A 98 -5.32 11.13 27.62
N ALA A 99 -4.64 10.05 27.99
CA ALA A 99 -3.22 9.92 27.79
C ALA A 99 -2.98 9.16 26.47
N LEU A 100 -2.36 9.82 25.52
CA LEU A 100 -1.96 9.24 24.24
C LEU A 100 -0.45 9.01 24.25
N LYS A 101 -0.04 7.75 24.18
CA LYS A 101 1.35 7.35 24.01
C LYS A 101 1.58 6.91 22.57
N ILE A 102 2.57 7.48 21.90
CA ILE A 102 3.02 7.13 20.55
C ILE A 102 4.53 6.88 20.61
N GLY A 103 4.94 5.63 20.49
CA GLY A 103 6.32 5.20 20.71
C GLY A 103 6.80 5.59 22.12
N ASN A 104 7.82 6.45 22.18
CA ASN A 104 8.38 6.96 23.43
C ASN A 104 7.78 8.29 23.88
N HIS A 105 6.84 8.87 23.12
CA HIS A 105 6.20 10.13 23.42
C HIS A 105 4.87 9.89 24.11
N ARG A 106 4.58 10.66 25.16
CA ARG A 106 3.32 10.65 25.88
C ARG A 106 2.79 12.07 25.95
N GLU A 107 1.57 12.25 25.48
CA GLU A 107 0.82 13.49 25.56
C GLU A 107 -0.45 13.23 26.38
N GLU A 108 -0.86 14.21 27.19
CA GLU A 108 -2.15 14.20 27.87
C GLU A 108 -2.98 15.34 27.29
N MET A 109 -4.25 15.08 27.04
CA MET A 109 -5.15 16.07 26.46
C MET A 109 -6.57 15.94 27.01
N GLU A 110 -7.25 17.07 27.11
CA GLU A 110 -8.67 17.17 27.44
C GLU A 110 -9.54 16.98 26.19
N MET A 111 -10.84 16.77 26.38
CA MET A 111 -11.75 16.59 25.25
C MET A 111 -11.78 17.85 24.37
N ASN A 112 -11.70 17.66 23.06
CA ASN A 112 -11.56 18.69 22.02
C ASN A 112 -10.26 19.52 22.08
N GLU A 113 -9.32 19.16 22.96
CA GLU A 113 -8.00 19.77 22.96
C GLU A 113 -7.16 19.19 21.81
N THR A 114 -6.44 20.07 21.11
CA THR A 114 -5.53 19.66 20.02
C THR A 114 -4.09 19.70 20.51
N ARG A 115 -3.42 18.56 20.45
CA ARG A 115 -1.99 18.43 20.72
C ARG A 115 -1.22 18.25 19.42
N GLN A 116 -0.18 19.06 19.27
CA GLN A 116 0.77 18.93 18.18
C GLN A 116 1.94 18.06 18.63
N ILE A 117 2.17 16.98 17.90
CA ILE A 117 3.35 16.14 18.07
C ILE A 117 4.50 16.78 17.29
N SER A 118 5.70 16.78 17.88
CA SER A 118 6.89 17.35 17.25
C SER A 118 7.11 16.77 15.84
N PRO A 119 7.58 17.57 14.87
CA PRO A 119 7.86 17.07 13.52
C PRO A 119 8.87 15.93 13.50
N ARG A 120 8.61 14.92 12.67
CA ARG A 120 9.41 13.70 12.55
C ARG A 120 9.63 13.32 11.10
N ILE A 121 10.54 12.38 10.86
CA ILE A 121 10.80 11.78 9.57
C ILE A 121 10.30 10.34 9.60
N PHE A 122 9.59 9.99 8.53
CA PHE A 122 9.17 8.66 8.18
C PHE A 122 10.09 8.17 7.06
N SER A 123 10.71 7.00 7.23
CA SER A 123 11.52 6.36 6.19
C SER A 123 11.03 4.95 5.91
N LEU A 124 10.79 4.68 4.63
CA LEU A 124 10.53 3.37 4.09
C LEU A 124 11.83 2.81 3.49
N ARG A 125 12.24 1.63 3.97
CA ARG A 125 13.40 0.91 3.45
C ARG A 125 13.00 -0.44 2.87
N ILE A 126 13.60 -0.80 1.75
CA ILE A 126 13.46 -2.11 1.09
C ILE A 126 14.88 -2.64 0.86
N PHE A 127 15.16 -3.89 1.24
CA PHE A 127 16.52 -4.45 1.25
C PHE A 127 17.53 -3.57 2.02
N GLY A 128 17.08 -2.83 3.05
CA GLY A 128 17.91 -1.90 3.82
C GLY A 128 18.21 -0.56 3.13
N THR A 129 17.83 -0.37 1.86
CA THR A 129 17.97 0.88 1.12
C THR A 129 16.73 1.76 1.29
N PRO A 130 16.85 3.06 1.59
CA PRO A 130 15.70 3.97 1.62
C PRO A 130 15.10 4.12 0.23
N VAL A 131 13.81 3.81 0.10
CA VAL A 131 13.06 3.94 -1.16
C VAL A 131 12.07 5.11 -1.11
N PHE A 132 11.69 5.55 0.10
CA PHE A 132 10.85 6.73 0.30
C PHE A 132 11.12 7.33 1.68
N ASP A 133 11.21 8.65 1.72
CA ASP A 133 11.38 9.44 2.95
C ASP A 133 10.46 10.66 2.92
N THR A 134 9.80 10.93 4.03
CA THR A 134 8.96 12.12 4.20
C THR A 134 9.04 12.62 5.63
N GLY A 135 9.17 13.93 5.78
CA GLY A 135 8.87 14.60 7.03
C GLY A 135 7.36 14.62 7.26
N TYR A 136 6.94 14.52 8.51
CA TYR A 136 5.56 14.61 8.92
C TYR A 136 5.40 15.38 10.23
N GLN A 137 4.27 16.05 10.38
CA GLN A 137 3.80 16.69 11.59
C GLN A 137 2.36 16.24 11.84
N VAL A 138 2.05 15.89 13.08
CA VAL A 138 0.74 15.37 13.46
C VAL A 138 0.10 16.30 14.47
N ASN A 139 -1.13 16.73 14.19
CA ASN A 139 -1.99 17.34 15.20
C ASN A 139 -3.09 16.34 15.51
N VAL A 140 -3.25 16.01 16.80
CA VAL A 140 -4.25 15.07 17.28
C VAL A 140 -5.23 15.81 18.17
N THR A 141 -6.51 15.62 17.92
CA THR A 141 -7.60 16.13 18.75
C THR A 141 -8.42 14.95 19.24
N TRP A 142 -8.58 14.79 20.55
CA TRP A 142 -9.50 13.80 21.10
C TRP A 142 -10.92 14.33 21.01
N THR A 143 -11.79 13.59 20.33
CA THR A 143 -13.18 13.99 20.05
C THR A 143 -14.21 13.26 20.92
N GLY A 144 -13.74 12.42 21.85
CA GLY A 144 -14.56 11.63 22.78
C GLY A 144 -14.58 10.14 22.45
N VAL A 145 -15.58 9.44 22.99
CA VAL A 145 -15.70 7.98 22.90
C VAL A 145 -16.89 7.59 22.02
N GLN A 146 -16.69 6.63 21.13
CA GLN A 146 -17.74 6.04 20.30
C GLN A 146 -17.67 4.51 20.35
N LYS A 147 -18.73 3.86 20.86
CA LYS A 147 -18.82 2.39 20.96
C LYS A 147 -17.61 1.73 21.64
N ASP A 148 -17.22 2.25 22.81
CA ASP A 148 -16.06 1.78 23.60
C ASP A 148 -14.69 1.98 22.91
N ARG A 149 -14.61 2.91 21.94
CA ARG A 149 -13.38 3.30 21.27
C ARG A 149 -13.16 4.80 21.38
N ASP A 150 -11.94 5.20 21.69
CA ASP A 150 -11.54 6.60 21.69
C ASP A 150 -11.41 7.12 20.26
N THR A 151 -12.16 8.16 19.94
CA THR A 151 -12.19 8.77 18.62
C THR A 151 -11.31 10.00 18.59
N PHE A 152 -10.39 10.03 17.62
CA PHE A 152 -9.45 11.10 17.41
C PHE A 152 -9.62 11.69 16.02
N LYS A 153 -9.56 13.02 15.93
CA LYS A 153 -9.32 13.73 14.68
C LYS A 153 -7.81 13.94 14.53
N ILE A 154 -7.25 13.39 13.47
CA ILE A 154 -5.82 13.46 13.18
C ILE A 154 -5.62 14.30 11.93
N VAL A 155 -4.87 15.40 12.05
CA VAL A 155 -4.43 16.19 10.92
C VAL A 155 -2.95 15.88 10.68
N LEU A 156 -2.69 15.11 9.63
CA LEU A 156 -1.36 14.73 9.20
C LEU A 156 -0.88 15.74 8.14
N ARG A 157 0.25 16.40 8.41
CA ARG A 157 0.94 17.25 7.45
C ARG A 157 2.25 16.60 7.04
N THR A 158 2.58 16.61 5.76
CA THR A 158 3.76 15.96 5.21
C THR A 158 4.50 16.88 4.25
N ASN A 159 5.83 16.71 4.14
CA ASN A 159 6.66 17.49 3.23
C ASN A 159 6.61 16.95 1.79
N ARG A 160 6.26 15.66 1.64
CA ARG A 160 6.02 14.99 0.36
C ARG A 160 4.69 14.26 0.42
N GLN A 161 4.00 14.23 -0.72
CA GLN A 161 2.75 13.47 -0.82
C GLN A 161 3.03 11.98 -0.55
N VAL A 162 2.38 11.45 0.49
CA VAL A 162 2.47 10.02 0.81
C VAL A 162 1.62 9.24 -0.19
N PRO A 163 2.19 8.24 -0.88
CA PRO A 163 1.40 7.40 -1.78
C PRO A 163 0.29 6.65 -1.03
N GLU A 164 -0.90 6.55 -1.65
CA GLU A 164 -2.06 5.89 -1.03
C GLU A 164 -1.80 4.43 -0.68
N TRP A 165 -1.09 3.70 -1.55
CA TRP A 165 -0.71 2.30 -1.30
C TRP A 165 0.12 2.14 -0.03
N LEU A 166 0.91 3.16 0.33
CA LEU A 166 1.75 3.17 1.51
C LEU A 166 0.91 3.46 2.76
N MET A 167 -0.06 4.37 2.67
CA MET A 167 -1.01 4.64 3.76
C MET A 167 -1.80 3.39 4.15
N ASN A 168 -2.32 2.66 3.15
CA ASN A 168 -3.07 1.41 3.37
C ASN A 168 -2.24 0.30 4.02
N ARG A 169 -0.91 0.38 3.93
CA ARG A 169 0.02 -0.58 4.53
C ARG A 169 0.42 -0.19 5.95
N ILE A 170 0.51 1.10 6.24
CA ILE A 170 0.93 1.62 7.56
C ILE A 170 -0.22 1.55 8.55
N ILE A 171 -1.44 1.91 8.13
CA ILE A 171 -2.59 1.96 9.01
C ILE A 171 -3.04 0.52 9.29
N PRO A 172 -2.92 0.02 10.53
CA PRO A 172 -3.41 -1.29 10.88
C PRO A 172 -4.94 -1.31 10.80
N GLY A 173 -5.52 -2.43 10.37
CA GLY A 173 -6.98 -2.59 10.29
C GLY A 173 -7.71 -2.41 11.63
N THR A 174 -6.99 -2.51 12.75
CA THR A 174 -7.52 -2.19 14.08
C THR A 174 -7.85 -0.70 14.22
N ILE A 175 -7.13 0.20 13.54
CA ILE A 175 -7.47 1.63 13.52
C ILE A 175 -8.49 1.85 12.41
N GLU A 176 -9.72 2.18 12.79
CA GLU A 176 -10.70 2.69 11.82
C GLU A 176 -10.30 4.12 11.44
N ALA A 177 -9.35 4.25 10.53
CA ALA A 177 -8.96 5.53 9.93
C ALA A 177 -9.80 5.77 8.68
N LYS A 178 -10.68 6.77 8.70
CA LYS A 178 -11.43 7.22 7.52
C LYS A 178 -10.96 8.62 7.13
N PRO A 179 -10.74 8.89 5.83
CA PRO A 179 -10.56 10.26 5.37
C PRO A 179 -11.76 11.09 5.81
N ALA A 180 -11.51 12.23 6.44
CA ALA A 180 -12.53 13.16 6.90
C ALA A 180 -12.79 14.27 5.87
#